data_AF-A0A0L0VWM1-F1
#
_entry.id   AF-A0A0L0VWM1-F1
#
_cell.length_a   1.000
_cell.length_b   1.000
_cell.length_c   1.000
_cell.angle_alpha   90.00
_cell.angle_beta   90.00
_cell.angle_gamma   90.00
#
_symmetry.space_group_name_H-M   'P 1'
#
loop_
_entity.id
_entity.type
_entity.pdbx_description
1 polymer ?
#
loop_
_entity_poly.entity_id
_entity_poly.type
_entity_poly.pdbx_seq_one_letter_code
_entity_poly.pdbx_strand_id
1 'polypeptide(L)'
;MSAYGQIKKNPSNQTTGRLRPRTYRLPGQSTSLTVFPIQDVLSPDGLITKNADRFEPLWKHLSVLFDHIVVEGRAYPQEEQLGLEGFKNYFLSHDIFIGVLDAFPPSEVLADSLCADQEEGVSIDETGPLSLMDLISDRPLEETIGGIYYIKPNYPGRSAHCCNGGFVVDPRHRGRKIGKTLARSFLHYAPLLGYRASVFNLVYKNNLASIAIWDSLGFQRVGLIPKAGRLKKAPTGDSNSQSNEGEEFVDAIVYWKELI
;
A
#
# COMPACT_ATOMS: atom_id res chain seq x y z
N MET A 1 15.84 2.51 -0.91
CA MET A 1 16.03 3.34 0.32
C MET A 1 15.71 4.80 0.01
N SER A 2 15.43 5.64 1.01
CA SER A 2 15.30 7.09 0.79
C SER A 2 16.67 7.71 0.46
N ALA A 3 16.69 8.83 -0.26
CA ALA A 3 17.91 9.61 -0.52
C ALA A 3 18.62 10.08 0.77
N TYR A 4 17.90 10.06 1.90
CA TYR A 4 18.40 10.47 3.22
C TYR A 4 18.74 9.28 4.13
N GLY A 5 18.81 8.05 3.59
CA GLY A 5 18.99 6.84 4.39
C GLY A 5 17.74 6.47 5.18
N GLN A 6 17.93 5.88 6.37
CA GLN A 6 16.81 5.56 7.27
C GLN A 6 16.30 6.83 7.96
N ILE A 7 15.06 7.23 7.62
CA ILE A 7 14.37 8.34 8.28
C ILE A 7 13.67 7.77 9.51
N LYS A 8 13.94 8.34 10.68
CA LYS A 8 13.29 7.95 11.94
C LYS A 8 11.86 8.48 11.99
N LYS A 9 10.94 7.71 12.56
CA LYS A 9 9.60 8.17 12.92
C LYS A 9 9.73 9.34 13.90
N ASN A 10 8.99 10.42 13.67
CA ASN A 10 9.03 11.58 14.56
C ASN A 10 8.29 11.25 15.87
N PRO A 11 8.90 11.40 17.06
CA PRO A 11 8.23 11.14 18.34
C PRO A 11 6.93 11.96 18.51
N SER A 12 6.86 13.17 17.94
CA SER A 12 5.65 14.00 18.00
C SER A 12 4.52 13.53 17.08
N ASN A 13 4.80 12.63 16.14
CA ASN A 13 3.81 11.95 15.30
C ASN A 13 3.44 10.58 15.88
N GLN A 14 3.79 10.28 17.14
CA GLN A 14 3.26 9.12 17.83
C GLN A 14 1.75 9.32 18.00
N THR A 15 0.99 8.50 17.28
CA THR A 15 -0.47 8.45 17.38
C THR A 15 -0.87 8.25 18.82
N THR A 16 -1.78 9.11 19.31
CA THR A 16 -2.36 9.02 20.65
C THR A 16 -3.32 7.81 20.81
N GLY A 17 -3.56 7.04 19.74
CA GLY A 17 -4.41 5.84 19.79
C GLY A 17 -4.09 4.82 18.69
N ARG A 18 -4.45 3.56 18.95
CA ARG A 18 -4.36 2.44 18.00
C ARG A 18 -5.36 2.65 16.86
N LEU A 19 -4.88 2.63 15.62
CA LEU A 19 -5.74 2.71 14.43
C LEU A 19 -6.61 1.44 14.34
N ARG A 20 -7.86 1.60 13.91
CA ARG A 20 -8.83 0.50 13.77
C ARG A 20 -8.92 0.03 12.32
N PRO A 21 -9.14 -1.27 12.05
CA PRO A 21 -9.43 -1.75 10.70
C PRO A 21 -10.67 -1.06 10.10
N ARG A 22 -10.65 -0.92 8.77
CA ARG A 22 -11.73 -0.24 8.02
C ARG A 22 -12.10 -1.03 6.78
N THR A 23 -13.40 -1.27 6.59
CA THR A 23 -13.93 -2.06 5.49
C THR A 23 -14.54 -1.17 4.43
N TYR A 24 -14.21 -1.48 3.18
CA TYR A 24 -14.65 -0.77 2.00
C TYR A 24 -15.37 -1.74 1.07
N ARG A 25 -16.49 -1.31 0.50
CA ARG A 25 -17.14 -2.06 -0.59
C ARG A 25 -16.37 -1.83 -1.88
N LEU A 26 -16.06 -2.90 -2.61
CA LEU A 26 -15.45 -2.75 -3.93
C LEU A 26 -16.52 -2.35 -4.96
N PRO A 27 -16.33 -1.27 -5.74
CA PRO A 27 -17.34 -0.79 -6.69
C PRO A 27 -17.75 -1.87 -7.70
N GLY A 28 -19.07 -2.06 -7.87
CA GLY A 28 -19.63 -3.02 -8.81
C GLY A 28 -19.42 -4.50 -8.43
N GLN A 29 -19.05 -4.79 -7.18
CA GLN A 29 -18.82 -6.16 -6.69
C GLN A 29 -19.61 -6.43 -5.41
N SER A 30 -19.90 -7.71 -5.15
CA SER A 30 -20.42 -8.20 -3.87
C SER A 30 -19.32 -8.34 -2.80
N THR A 31 -18.05 -8.12 -3.18
CA THR A 31 -16.89 -8.31 -2.32
C THR A 31 -16.45 -7.03 -1.64
N SER A 32 -15.84 -7.18 -0.48
CA SER A 32 -15.28 -6.09 0.32
C SER A 32 -13.77 -6.18 0.45
N LEU A 33 -13.14 -5.06 0.78
CA LEU A 33 -11.73 -4.98 1.16
C LEU A 33 -11.64 -4.38 2.55
N THR A 34 -11.12 -5.12 3.50
CA THR A 34 -10.84 -4.61 4.85
C THR A 34 -9.36 -4.28 4.96
N VAL A 35 -9.05 -3.02 5.29
CA VAL A 35 -7.68 -2.56 5.46
C VAL A 35 -7.32 -2.57 6.94
N PHE A 36 -6.36 -3.42 7.29
CA PHE A 36 -5.81 -3.58 8.63
C PHE A 36 -4.57 -2.70 8.80
N PRO A 37 -4.60 -1.69 9.70
CA PRO A 37 -3.42 -0.93 10.08
C PRO A 37 -2.53 -1.76 11.01
N ILE A 38 -1.27 -1.92 10.65
CA ILE A 38 -0.26 -2.62 11.45
C ILE A 38 0.83 -1.60 11.78
N GLN A 39 0.72 -1.02 12.97
CA GLN A 39 1.58 0.06 13.45
C GLN A 39 2.81 -0.49 14.18
N ASP A 40 3.90 0.29 14.15
CA ASP A 40 5.12 0.08 14.96
C ASP A 40 5.71 -1.34 14.87
N VAL A 41 5.68 -1.92 13.66
CA VAL A 41 6.00 -3.32 13.36
C VAL A 41 7.34 -3.78 13.93
N LEU A 42 8.38 -2.96 13.77
CA LEU A 42 9.75 -3.29 14.20
C LEU A 42 10.14 -2.65 15.53
N SER A 43 9.19 -2.02 16.25
CA SER A 43 9.50 -1.49 17.59
C SER A 43 9.66 -2.65 18.60
N PRO A 44 10.51 -2.50 19.64
CA PRO A 44 10.69 -3.56 20.65
C PRO A 44 9.38 -4.03 21.30
N ASP A 45 8.41 -3.12 21.43
CA ASP A 45 7.09 -3.38 22.00
C ASP A 45 5.98 -3.64 20.97
N GLY A 46 6.33 -3.65 19.68
CA GLY A 46 5.40 -3.80 18.57
C GLY A 46 4.65 -5.14 18.60
N LEU A 47 3.41 -5.12 18.10
CA LEU A 47 2.51 -6.28 18.04
C LEU A 47 3.18 -7.51 17.38
N ILE A 48 4.06 -7.26 16.41
CA ILE A 48 4.76 -8.27 15.63
C ILE A 48 6.04 -8.72 16.32
N THR A 49 6.82 -7.83 16.94
CA THR A 49 8.02 -8.23 17.71
C THR A 49 7.68 -9.21 18.83
N LYS A 50 6.48 -9.09 19.43
CA LYS A 50 5.99 -10.03 20.45
C LYS A 50 5.46 -11.36 19.90
N ASN A 51 5.17 -11.45 18.60
CA ASN A 51 4.55 -12.62 17.96
C ASN A 51 5.18 -12.94 16.60
N ALA A 52 6.50 -12.80 16.47
CA ALA A 52 7.19 -12.80 15.17
C ALA A 52 6.88 -14.06 14.35
N ASP A 53 6.91 -15.23 14.99
CA ASP A 53 6.68 -16.52 14.34
C ASP A 53 5.27 -16.65 13.74
N ARG A 54 4.26 -16.04 14.37
CA ARG A 54 2.86 -16.12 13.91
C ARG A 54 2.66 -15.41 12.58
N PHE A 55 3.38 -14.32 12.33
CA PHE A 55 3.21 -13.51 11.12
C PHE A 55 4.23 -13.84 10.02
N GLU A 56 5.22 -14.71 10.29
CA GLU A 56 6.27 -15.03 9.34
C GLU A 56 5.75 -15.54 7.98
N PRO A 57 4.72 -16.42 7.91
CA PRO A 57 4.15 -16.84 6.63
C PRO A 57 3.56 -15.67 5.82
N LEU A 58 2.91 -14.72 6.50
CA LEU A 58 2.37 -13.52 5.87
C LEU A 58 3.49 -12.64 5.32
N TRP A 59 4.56 -12.40 6.09
CA TRP A 59 5.68 -11.59 5.61
C TRP A 59 6.40 -12.22 4.43
N LYS A 60 6.57 -13.55 4.43
CA LYS A 60 7.13 -14.29 3.30
C LYS A 60 6.26 -14.17 2.05
N HIS A 61 4.94 -14.28 2.20
CA HIS A 61 4.03 -14.10 1.07
C HIS A 61 4.11 -12.67 0.50
N LEU A 62 4.07 -11.66 1.38
CA LEU A 62 4.15 -10.25 0.96
C LEU A 62 5.51 -9.88 0.35
N SER A 63 6.62 -10.46 0.84
CA SER A 63 7.93 -10.25 0.23
C SER A 63 8.01 -10.82 -1.17
N VAL A 64 7.49 -12.03 -1.39
CA VAL A 64 7.42 -12.65 -2.73
C VAL A 64 6.54 -11.82 -3.66
N LEU A 65 5.40 -11.32 -3.17
CA LEU A 65 4.52 -10.44 -3.93
C LEU A 65 5.25 -9.15 -4.35
N PHE A 66 5.99 -8.52 -3.43
CA PHE A 66 6.75 -7.31 -3.76
C PHE A 66 7.89 -7.59 -4.75
N ASP A 67 8.64 -8.67 -4.56
CA ASP A 67 9.73 -9.06 -5.47
C ASP A 67 9.21 -9.34 -6.89
N HIS A 68 7.99 -9.86 -7.03
CA HIS A 68 7.36 -9.99 -8.36
C HIS A 68 7.15 -8.64 -9.05
N ILE A 69 6.71 -7.61 -8.32
CA ILE A 69 6.56 -6.25 -8.84
C ILE A 69 7.91 -5.61 -9.21
N VAL A 70 8.95 -5.89 -8.41
CA VAL A 70 10.32 -5.43 -8.70
C VAL A 70 10.83 -6.07 -9.99
N VAL A 71 10.67 -7.39 -10.14
CA VAL A 71 11.07 -8.12 -11.36
C VAL A 71 10.31 -7.65 -12.59
N GLU A 72 9.01 -7.33 -12.44
CA GLU A 72 8.19 -6.71 -13.49
C GLU A 72 8.82 -5.41 -14.00
N GLY A 73 9.52 -4.65 -13.14
CA GLY A 73 10.43 -3.56 -13.55
C GLY A 73 9.75 -2.32 -14.13
N ARG A 74 8.48 -2.08 -13.76
CA ARG A 74 7.63 -1.02 -14.35
C ARG A 74 7.03 -0.04 -13.36
N ALA A 75 7.09 -0.33 -12.06
CA ALA A 75 6.37 0.44 -11.04
C ALA A 75 7.27 0.98 -9.92
N TYR A 76 8.39 0.32 -9.65
CA TYR A 76 9.33 0.66 -8.58
C TYR A 76 10.73 0.87 -9.16
N PRO A 77 11.55 1.77 -8.57
CA PRO A 77 12.91 2.03 -9.04
C PRO A 77 13.92 0.93 -8.69
N GLN A 78 13.57 -0.03 -7.84
CA GLN A 78 14.44 -1.15 -7.48
C GLN A 78 14.63 -2.09 -8.66
N GLU A 79 15.87 -2.55 -8.86
CA GLU A 79 16.24 -3.46 -9.95
C GLU A 79 16.39 -4.91 -9.46
N GLU A 80 16.89 -5.08 -8.24
CA GLU A 80 17.13 -6.37 -7.61
C GLU A 80 16.03 -6.73 -6.60
N GLN A 81 15.70 -8.01 -6.51
CA GLN A 81 14.80 -8.54 -5.49
C GLN A 81 15.36 -8.27 -4.09
N LEU A 82 14.47 -7.92 -3.16
CA LEU A 82 14.86 -7.60 -1.79
C LEU A 82 14.88 -8.85 -0.91
N GLY A 83 14.10 -9.87 -1.27
CA GLY A 83 13.85 -11.01 -0.39
C GLY A 83 13.14 -10.58 0.90
N LEU A 84 13.02 -11.53 1.83
CA LEU A 84 12.28 -11.31 3.08
C LEU A 84 12.92 -10.24 3.98
N GLU A 85 14.24 -10.29 4.16
CA GLU A 85 14.95 -9.35 5.03
C GLU A 85 14.90 -7.92 4.47
N GLY A 86 15.18 -7.75 3.16
CA GLY A 86 15.08 -6.46 2.51
C GLY A 86 13.65 -5.92 2.52
N PHE A 87 12.64 -6.78 2.32
CA PHE A 87 11.23 -6.40 2.44
C PHE A 87 10.90 -5.91 3.84
N LYS A 88 11.30 -6.64 4.91
CA LYS A 88 11.10 -6.21 6.30
C LYS A 88 11.73 -4.84 6.54
N ASN A 89 12.97 -4.64 6.10
CA ASN A 89 13.68 -3.37 6.25
C ASN A 89 13.12 -2.21 5.42
N TYR A 90 12.36 -2.50 4.35
CA TYR A 90 11.79 -1.47 3.48
C TYR A 90 10.31 -1.19 3.78
N PHE A 91 9.45 -2.20 3.66
CA PHE A 91 7.99 -2.11 3.83
C PHE A 91 7.56 -2.03 5.30
N LEU A 92 8.26 -2.73 6.21
CA LEU A 92 7.91 -2.76 7.63
C LEU A 92 8.71 -1.76 8.47
N SER A 93 9.51 -0.90 7.83
CA SER A 93 10.28 0.14 8.52
C SER A 93 9.42 1.13 9.32
N HIS A 94 8.13 1.26 8.96
CA HIS A 94 7.14 2.15 9.57
C HIS A 94 5.78 1.44 9.57
N ASP A 95 4.69 2.20 9.46
CA ASP A 95 3.33 1.67 9.49
C ASP A 95 2.97 1.03 8.14
N ILE A 96 2.52 -0.22 8.17
CA ILE A 96 2.04 -0.97 7.00
C ILE A 96 0.54 -1.22 7.11
N PHE A 97 -0.13 -1.25 5.98
CA PHE A 97 -1.56 -1.44 5.86
C PHE A 97 -1.81 -2.60 4.90
N ILE A 98 -2.62 -3.56 5.34
CA ILE A 98 -2.86 -4.80 4.61
C ILE A 98 -4.34 -4.88 4.24
N GLY A 99 -4.62 -4.91 2.93
CA GLY A 99 -5.96 -5.08 2.39
C GLY A 99 -6.31 -6.55 2.25
N VAL A 100 -7.31 -7.00 3.02
CA VAL A 100 -7.81 -8.38 3.05
C VAL A 100 -9.20 -8.42 2.42
N LEU A 101 -9.37 -9.28 1.43
CA LEU A 101 -10.62 -9.49 0.71
C LEU A 101 -11.60 -10.29 1.56
N ASP A 102 -12.83 -9.78 1.68
CA ASP A 102 -13.94 -10.48 2.36
C ASP A 102 -13.56 -10.96 3.76
N ALA A 103 -12.80 -10.14 4.49
CA ALA A 103 -12.32 -10.46 5.84
C ALA A 103 -13.49 -10.63 6.82
N PHE A 104 -14.55 -9.84 6.64
CA PHE A 104 -15.78 -9.96 7.41
C PHE A 104 -16.93 -10.19 6.43
N PRO A 105 -17.75 -11.24 6.61
CA PRO A 105 -18.95 -11.40 5.82
C PRO A 105 -19.86 -10.18 6.08
N PRO A 106 -20.52 -9.63 5.05
CA PRO A 106 -21.45 -8.53 5.28
C PRO A 106 -22.60 -9.04 6.16
N SER A 107 -22.65 -8.59 7.42
CA SER A 107 -23.88 -8.68 8.22
C SER A 107 -24.91 -7.70 7.67
N GLU A 108 -26.21 -7.89 7.92
CA GLU A 108 -27.25 -6.95 7.48
C GLU A 108 -26.96 -5.50 7.92
N VAL A 109 -26.41 -5.32 9.13
CA VAL A 109 -26.00 -4.02 9.68
C VAL A 109 -24.80 -3.42 8.93
N LEU A 110 -23.81 -4.25 8.57
CA LEU A 110 -22.65 -3.80 7.80
C LEU A 110 -23.05 -3.53 6.34
N ALA A 111 -23.98 -4.30 5.80
CA ALA A 111 -24.51 -4.13 4.45
C ALA A 111 -25.22 -2.77 4.31
N ASP A 112 -26.08 -2.41 5.28
CA ASP A 112 -26.75 -1.10 5.30
C ASP A 112 -25.77 0.06 5.50
N SER A 113 -24.79 -0.10 6.39
CA SER A 113 -23.76 0.92 6.65
C SER A 113 -22.82 1.14 5.45
N LEU A 114 -22.51 0.09 4.69
CA LEU A 114 -21.72 0.16 3.45
C LEU A 114 -22.52 0.71 2.26
N CYS A 115 -23.84 0.90 2.40
CA CYS A 115 -24.68 1.56 1.39
C CYS A 115 -24.63 3.09 1.50
N ALA A 116 -24.33 3.64 2.67
CA ALA A 116 -24.09 5.07 2.88
C ALA A 116 -22.65 5.44 2.49
N ASP A 117 -22.49 6.36 1.53
CA ASP A 117 -21.21 6.85 0.98
C ASP A 117 -20.13 5.77 0.77
N GLN A 118 -20.24 5.06 -0.37
CA GLN A 118 -19.34 4.00 -0.84
C GLN A 118 -17.84 4.35 -0.86
N GLU A 119 -17.46 5.61 -0.62
CA GLU A 119 -16.10 6.10 -0.71
C GLU A 119 -15.34 6.08 0.63
N GLU A 120 -16.00 6.35 1.76
CA GLU A 120 -15.27 6.58 3.01
C GLU A 120 -14.95 5.30 3.78
N GLY A 121 -15.59 4.16 3.49
CA GLY A 121 -15.44 2.91 4.24
C GLY A 121 -16.04 2.99 5.66
N VAL A 122 -16.13 1.85 6.35
CA VAL A 122 -16.74 1.76 7.69
C VAL A 122 -15.71 1.18 8.66
N SER A 123 -15.47 1.89 9.77
CA SER A 123 -14.61 1.37 10.84
C SER A 123 -15.30 0.21 11.54
N ILE A 124 -14.56 -0.86 11.81
CA ILE A 124 -15.08 -2.00 12.56
C ILE A 124 -14.69 -1.82 14.02
N ASP A 125 -15.68 -1.83 14.91
CA ASP A 125 -15.45 -1.91 16.35
C ASP A 125 -15.01 -3.34 16.71
N GLU A 126 -13.84 -3.48 17.36
CA GLU A 126 -13.27 -4.74 17.86
C GLU A 126 -14.10 -5.39 18.99
N THR A 127 -15.44 -5.32 18.94
CA THR A 127 -16.31 -6.12 19.81
C THR A 127 -16.49 -7.55 19.29
N GLY A 128 -15.96 -7.86 18.09
CA GLY A 128 -15.79 -9.21 17.57
C GLY A 128 -14.39 -9.80 17.85
N PRO A 129 -14.25 -11.12 18.11
CA PRO A 129 -13.05 -11.73 18.68
C PRO A 129 -11.88 -11.99 17.73
N LEU A 130 -11.91 -11.55 16.47
CA LEU A 130 -10.98 -12.03 15.43
C LEU A 130 -9.89 -11.01 15.08
N SER A 131 -8.64 -11.40 15.31
CA SER A 131 -7.44 -10.70 14.84
C SER A 131 -7.22 -10.93 13.34
N LEU A 132 -6.43 -10.07 12.67
CA LEU A 132 -6.03 -10.24 11.26
C LEU A 132 -5.61 -11.68 10.94
N MET A 133 -4.85 -12.30 11.85
CA MET A 133 -4.37 -13.66 11.67
C MET A 133 -5.51 -14.67 11.65
N ASP A 134 -6.49 -14.53 12.54
CA ASP A 134 -7.65 -15.44 12.58
C ASP A 134 -8.47 -15.37 11.29
N LEU A 135 -8.47 -14.22 10.62
CA LEU A 135 -9.21 -13.99 9.36
C LEU A 135 -8.50 -14.55 8.12
N ILE A 136 -7.19 -14.80 8.20
CA ILE A 136 -6.39 -15.31 7.08
C ILE A 136 -5.90 -16.75 7.30
N SER A 137 -5.96 -17.27 8.53
CA SER A 137 -5.40 -18.59 8.88
C SER A 137 -6.00 -19.75 8.09
N ASP A 138 -7.29 -19.71 7.78
CA ASP A 138 -8.00 -20.81 7.09
C ASP A 138 -8.17 -20.57 5.59
N ARG A 139 -7.49 -19.56 5.02
CA ARG A 139 -7.66 -19.15 3.62
C ARG A 139 -6.32 -19.00 2.91
N PRO A 140 -6.21 -19.40 1.63
CA PRO A 140 -5.02 -19.11 0.85
C PRO A 140 -4.74 -17.60 0.81
N LEU A 141 -3.51 -17.20 1.15
CA LEU A 141 -3.11 -15.79 1.16
C LEU A 141 -3.21 -15.18 -0.24
N GLU A 142 -2.98 -15.99 -1.26
CA GLU A 142 -3.09 -15.65 -2.68
C GLU A 142 -4.49 -15.17 -3.08
N GLU A 143 -5.53 -15.72 -2.44
CA GLU A 143 -6.92 -15.39 -2.71
C GLU A 143 -7.43 -14.27 -1.79
N THR A 144 -6.75 -14.09 -0.65
CA THR A 144 -7.23 -13.30 0.48
C THR A 144 -6.56 -11.93 0.55
N ILE A 145 -5.28 -11.84 0.22
CA ILE A 145 -4.54 -10.57 0.22
C ILE A 145 -4.81 -9.83 -1.08
N GLY A 146 -5.55 -8.72 -1.01
CA GLY A 146 -5.80 -7.85 -2.16
C GLY A 146 -4.62 -6.94 -2.48
N GLY A 147 -3.88 -6.51 -1.45
CA GLY A 147 -2.72 -5.65 -1.61
C GLY A 147 -2.26 -5.02 -0.30
N ILE A 148 -1.18 -4.26 -0.37
CA ILE A 148 -0.54 -3.61 0.77
C ILE A 148 -0.11 -2.19 0.42
N TYR A 149 0.06 -1.36 1.43
CA TYR A 149 0.83 -0.13 1.32
C TYR A 149 1.51 0.24 2.63
N TYR A 150 2.56 1.04 2.57
CA TYR A 150 3.16 1.65 3.76
C TYR A 150 2.87 3.14 3.84
N ILE A 151 2.99 3.72 5.04
CA ILE A 151 3.08 5.16 5.25
C ILE A 151 4.34 5.46 6.07
N LYS A 152 5.19 6.36 5.56
CA LYS A 152 6.39 6.81 6.26
C LYS A 152 6.72 8.27 5.95
N PRO A 153 7.57 8.95 6.73
CA PRO A 153 8.02 10.29 6.38
C PRO A 153 8.77 10.27 5.05
N ASN A 154 8.48 11.22 4.15
CA ASN A 154 9.20 11.36 2.88
C ASN A 154 10.58 12.00 3.10
N TYR A 155 10.68 12.87 4.10
CA TYR A 155 11.86 13.66 4.43
C TYR A 155 12.17 13.61 5.93
N PRO A 156 13.43 13.82 6.35
CA PRO A 156 13.78 13.90 7.76
C PRO A 156 13.41 15.26 8.40
N GLY A 157 13.38 15.28 9.73
CA GLY A 157 13.39 16.51 10.54
C GLY A 157 12.26 17.48 10.22
N ARG A 158 12.60 18.71 9.80
CA ARG A 158 11.66 19.82 9.58
C ARG A 158 10.58 19.52 8.53
N SER A 159 10.82 18.56 7.65
CA SER A 159 9.90 18.16 6.58
C SER A 159 9.24 16.80 6.82
N ALA A 160 9.37 16.22 8.03
CA ALA A 160 8.81 14.92 8.38
C ALA A 160 7.27 14.89 8.45
N HIS A 161 6.63 16.06 8.43
CA HIS A 161 5.18 16.19 8.33
C HIS A 161 4.63 15.82 6.94
N CYS A 162 5.49 15.71 5.92
CA CYS A 162 5.16 15.19 4.60
C CYS A 162 5.42 13.68 4.55
N CYS A 163 4.38 12.86 4.36
CA CYS A 163 4.53 11.43 4.19
C CYS A 163 4.74 11.01 2.73
N ASN A 164 5.21 9.77 2.56
CA ASN A 164 5.21 9.01 1.33
C ASN A 164 4.46 7.69 1.57
N GLY A 165 3.96 7.08 0.51
CA GLY A 165 3.44 5.72 0.50
C GLY A 165 3.80 4.98 -0.77
N GLY A 166 4.04 3.68 -0.64
CA GLY A 166 4.21 2.76 -1.76
C GLY A 166 3.14 1.70 -1.72
N PHE A 167 2.51 1.41 -2.86
CA PHE A 167 1.34 0.54 -2.98
C PHE A 167 1.65 -0.67 -3.85
N VAL A 168 1.21 -1.83 -3.41
CA VAL A 168 1.27 -3.09 -4.16
C VAL A 168 -0.12 -3.69 -4.17
N VAL A 169 -0.63 -4.00 -5.35
CA VAL A 169 -1.88 -4.75 -5.54
C VAL A 169 -1.50 -6.10 -6.11
N ASP A 170 -2.07 -7.16 -5.55
CA ASP A 170 -1.85 -8.50 -6.08
C ASP A 170 -2.33 -8.60 -7.54
N PRO A 171 -1.48 -9.02 -8.49
CA PRO A 171 -1.85 -9.14 -9.89
C PRO A 171 -3.10 -9.97 -10.15
N ARG A 172 -3.38 -10.99 -9.32
CA ARG A 172 -4.56 -11.86 -9.43
C ARG A 172 -5.87 -11.12 -9.20
N HIS A 173 -5.82 -10.02 -8.44
CA HIS A 173 -6.99 -9.23 -8.07
C HIS A 173 -7.08 -7.89 -8.82
N ARG A 174 -6.31 -7.72 -9.91
CA ARG A 174 -6.37 -6.53 -10.78
C ARG A 174 -7.77 -6.34 -11.38
N GLY A 175 -8.09 -5.10 -11.78
CA GLY A 175 -9.41 -4.75 -12.34
C GLY A 175 -10.53 -4.57 -11.30
N ARG A 176 -10.32 -4.97 -10.04
CA ARG A 176 -11.31 -4.89 -8.94
C ARG A 176 -11.30 -3.58 -8.15
N LYS A 177 -10.63 -2.55 -8.70
CA LYS A 177 -10.46 -1.21 -8.08
C LYS A 177 -9.77 -1.20 -6.69
N ILE A 178 -9.13 -2.30 -6.28
CA ILE A 178 -8.39 -2.42 -5.01
C ILE A 178 -7.37 -1.28 -4.82
N GLY A 179 -6.60 -0.93 -5.87
CA GLY A 179 -5.62 0.16 -5.77
C GLY A 179 -6.26 1.50 -5.40
N LYS A 180 -7.43 1.83 -5.95
CA LYS A 180 -8.16 3.06 -5.58
C LYS A 180 -8.69 2.98 -4.15
N THR A 181 -9.17 1.82 -3.72
CA THR A 181 -9.63 1.59 -2.34
C THR A 181 -8.50 1.72 -1.32
N LEU A 182 -7.32 1.13 -1.60
CA LEU A 182 -6.13 1.30 -0.77
C LEU A 182 -5.68 2.77 -0.71
N ALA A 183 -5.76 3.49 -1.83
CA ALA A 183 -5.45 4.92 -1.87
C ALA A 183 -6.43 5.79 -1.07
N ARG A 184 -7.73 5.45 -1.05
CA ARG A 184 -8.71 6.10 -0.16
C ARG A 184 -8.40 5.83 1.31
N SER A 185 -8.07 4.58 1.62
CA SER A 185 -7.61 4.18 2.95
C SER A 185 -6.35 4.95 3.39
N PHE A 186 -5.40 5.18 2.48
CA PHE A 186 -4.24 6.03 2.74
C PHE A 186 -4.64 7.45 3.13
N LEU A 187 -5.59 8.07 2.41
CA LEU A 187 -6.09 9.41 2.75
C LEU A 187 -6.80 9.47 4.10
N HIS A 188 -7.43 8.37 4.52
CA HIS A 188 -8.01 8.27 5.86
C HIS A 188 -6.94 8.16 6.95
N TYR A 189 -5.95 7.28 6.80
CA TYR A 189 -4.99 6.98 7.87
C TYR A 189 -3.80 7.94 7.94
N ALA A 190 -3.35 8.53 6.83
CA ALA A 190 -2.20 9.43 6.85
C ALA A 190 -2.38 10.66 7.78
N PRO A 191 -3.52 11.37 7.78
CA PRO A 191 -3.79 12.43 8.76
C PRO A 191 -3.83 11.92 10.20
N LEU A 192 -4.42 10.74 10.43
CA LEU A 192 -4.51 10.14 11.76
C LEU A 192 -3.13 9.77 12.34
N LEU A 193 -2.16 9.46 11.47
CA LEU A 193 -0.74 9.28 11.82
C LEU A 193 0.02 10.62 12.04
N GLY A 194 -0.66 11.77 11.98
CA GLY A 194 -0.09 13.10 12.21
C GLY A 194 0.58 13.74 11.00
N TYR A 195 0.44 13.17 9.80
CA TYR A 195 0.96 13.79 8.58
C TYR A 195 0.03 14.88 8.07
N ARG A 196 0.63 15.93 7.50
CA ARG A 196 -0.08 17.14 7.03
C ARG A 196 -0.17 17.21 5.51
N ALA A 197 0.76 16.54 4.83
CA ALA A 197 0.78 16.44 3.39
C ALA A 197 1.36 15.09 2.96
N SER A 198 1.12 14.71 1.71
CA SER A 198 1.74 13.56 1.07
C SER A 198 2.52 13.99 -0.17
N VAL A 199 3.66 13.35 -0.42
CA VAL A 199 4.45 13.47 -1.64
C VAL A 199 4.77 12.08 -2.19
N PHE A 200 4.46 11.84 -3.47
CA PHE A 200 4.94 10.68 -4.23
C PHE A 200 6.00 11.14 -5.23
N ASN A 201 7.24 10.71 -5.01
CA ASN A 201 8.39 11.23 -5.75
C ASN A 201 8.51 10.68 -7.18
N LEU A 202 8.13 9.41 -7.41
CA LEU A 202 8.41 8.69 -8.65
C LEU A 202 7.19 7.93 -9.16
N VAL A 203 6.16 8.65 -9.62
CA VAL A 203 5.05 8.03 -10.35
C VAL A 203 5.36 8.05 -11.84
N TYR A 204 5.83 6.93 -12.39
CA TYR A 204 6.22 6.84 -13.79
C TYR A 204 5.05 7.08 -14.74
N LYS A 205 5.31 7.83 -15.82
CA LYS A 205 4.29 8.28 -16.78
C LYS A 205 3.59 7.14 -17.53
N ASN A 206 4.25 5.99 -17.68
CA ASN A 206 3.66 4.79 -18.30
C ASN A 206 2.80 3.97 -17.32
N ASN A 207 2.79 4.28 -16.01
CA ASN A 207 1.90 3.67 -15.04
C ASN A 207 0.54 4.40 -15.01
N LEU A 208 -0.24 4.20 -16.07
CA LEU A 208 -1.53 4.88 -16.26
C LEU A 208 -2.54 4.59 -15.14
N ALA A 209 -2.48 3.40 -14.54
CA ALA A 209 -3.35 3.03 -13.42
C ALA A 209 -3.08 3.88 -12.18
N SER A 210 -1.81 4.06 -11.81
CA SER A 210 -1.38 4.90 -10.69
C SER A 210 -1.77 6.36 -10.92
N ILE A 211 -1.51 6.89 -12.12
CA ILE A 211 -1.88 8.25 -12.52
C ILE A 211 -3.37 8.50 -12.37
N ALA A 212 -4.21 7.61 -12.92
CA ALA A 212 -5.66 7.74 -12.84
C ALA A 212 -6.17 7.73 -11.40
N ILE A 213 -5.55 6.95 -10.51
CA ILE A 213 -5.91 6.95 -9.08
C ILE A 213 -5.60 8.30 -8.45
N TRP A 214 -4.36 8.79 -8.57
CA TRP A 214 -3.92 10.02 -7.92
C TRP A 214 -4.65 11.26 -8.43
N ASP A 215 -4.83 11.38 -9.74
CA ASP A 215 -5.63 12.46 -10.32
C ASP A 215 -7.07 12.44 -9.80
N SER A 216 -7.70 11.25 -9.74
CA SER A 216 -9.09 11.12 -9.26
C SER A 216 -9.28 11.41 -7.78
N LEU A 217 -8.19 11.34 -7.00
CA LEU A 217 -8.18 11.63 -5.56
C LEU A 217 -7.70 13.06 -5.26
N GLY A 218 -7.54 13.89 -6.29
CA GLY A 218 -7.15 15.29 -6.16
C GLY A 218 -5.73 15.48 -5.64
N PHE A 219 -4.81 14.57 -5.97
CA PHE A 219 -3.38 14.87 -5.85
C PHE A 219 -2.98 15.80 -6.99
N GLN A 220 -2.15 16.80 -6.66
CA GLN A 220 -1.62 17.75 -7.62
C GLN A 220 -0.32 17.22 -8.22
N ARG A 221 -0.16 17.36 -9.54
CA ARG A 221 1.11 17.10 -10.24
C ARG A 221 2.02 18.32 -10.07
N VAL A 222 2.88 18.31 -9.06
CA VAL A 222 3.73 19.46 -8.69
C VAL A 222 5.10 19.47 -9.37
N GLY A 223 5.45 18.38 -10.08
CA GLY A 223 6.71 18.31 -10.82
C GLY A 223 6.74 17.17 -11.82
N LEU A 224 7.70 17.25 -12.75
CA LEU A 224 8.03 16.21 -13.72
C LEU A 224 9.54 16.07 -13.80
N ILE A 225 10.04 14.85 -13.62
CA ILE A 225 11.46 14.51 -13.77
C ILE A 225 11.59 13.78 -15.12
N PRO A 226 12.25 14.39 -16.12
CA PRO A 226 12.38 13.76 -17.43
C PRO A 226 13.27 12.51 -17.35
N LYS A 227 12.86 11.43 -18.01
CA LYS A 227 13.66 10.18 -18.11
C LYS A 227 14.14 9.62 -16.76
N ALA A 228 13.35 9.78 -15.71
CA ALA A 228 13.69 9.41 -14.35
C ALA A 228 13.86 7.90 -14.12
N GLY A 229 13.09 7.07 -14.83
CA GLY A 229 13.13 5.62 -14.71
C GLY A 229 13.69 4.95 -15.96
N ARG A 230 14.65 4.05 -15.79
CA ARG A 230 15.05 3.07 -16.80
C ARG A 230 14.23 1.80 -16.52
N LEU A 231 13.13 1.62 -17.25
CA LEU A 231 12.11 0.60 -16.97
C LEU A 231 12.07 -0.47 -18.06
N LYS A 232 11.61 -1.67 -17.70
CA LYS A 232 11.34 -2.73 -18.68
C LYS A 232 10.12 -2.37 -19.53
N LYS A 233 10.20 -2.60 -20.84
CA LYS A 233 9.06 -2.41 -21.74
C LYS A 233 7.95 -3.41 -21.40
N ALA A 234 6.70 -3.01 -21.63
CA ALA A 234 5.59 -3.95 -21.58
C ALA A 234 5.78 -5.04 -22.65
N PRO A 235 5.36 -6.29 -22.40
CA PRO A 235 5.39 -7.34 -23.42
C PRO A 235 4.60 -6.87 -24.64
N THR A 236 5.21 -6.84 -25.82
CA THR A 236 4.45 -6.68 -27.07
C THR A 236 3.73 -8.00 -27.34
N GLY A 237 2.43 -7.93 -27.69
CA GLY A 237 1.57 -9.10 -27.91
C GLY A 237 1.96 -10.00 -29.08
N ASP A 238 3.11 -9.78 -29.71
CA ASP A 238 3.65 -10.63 -30.76
C ASP A 238 4.35 -11.83 -30.13
N SER A 239 3.64 -12.96 -30.11
CA SER A 239 4.10 -14.27 -29.62
C SER A 239 5.32 -14.84 -30.37
N ASN A 240 5.83 -14.15 -31.40
CA ASN A 240 6.96 -14.59 -32.22
C ASN A 240 8.23 -13.73 -32.06
N SER A 241 8.22 -12.66 -31.26
CA SER A 241 9.44 -11.89 -30.98
C SER A 241 10.06 -12.34 -29.66
N GLN A 242 11.09 -13.16 -29.74
CA GLN A 242 11.91 -13.64 -28.62
C GLN A 242 12.79 -12.56 -27.97
N SER A 243 12.45 -11.28 -28.13
CA SER A 243 13.19 -10.13 -27.59
C SER A 243 12.26 -9.09 -26.98
N ASN A 244 11.52 -9.47 -25.93
CA ASN A 244 10.93 -8.51 -24.99
C ASN A 244 11.99 -7.86 -24.05
N GLU A 245 13.28 -8.00 -24.36
CA GLU A 245 14.44 -7.48 -23.61
C GLU A 245 14.74 -6.01 -23.95
N GLY A 246 13.72 -5.16 -23.89
CA GLY A 246 13.88 -3.72 -24.12
C GLY A 246 13.71 -2.92 -22.85
N GLU A 247 14.60 -1.96 -22.62
CA GLU A 247 14.41 -0.91 -21.64
C GLU A 247 13.92 0.38 -22.30
N GLU A 248 13.18 1.18 -21.55
CA GLU A 248 12.77 2.53 -21.92
C GLU A 248 13.07 3.53 -20.79
N PHE A 249 13.40 4.77 -21.18
CA PHE A 249 13.58 5.86 -20.23
C PHE A 249 12.29 6.65 -20.12
N VAL A 250 11.69 6.63 -18.94
CA VAL A 250 10.33 7.12 -18.69
C VAL A 250 10.36 8.28 -17.70
N ASP A 251 9.63 9.34 -18.01
CA ASP A 251 9.43 10.48 -17.10
C ASP A 251 8.71 10.03 -15.82
N ALA A 252 9.00 10.70 -14.70
CA ALA A 252 8.27 10.51 -13.45
C ALA A 252 7.56 11.79 -13.02
N ILE A 253 6.29 11.65 -12.66
CA ILE A 253 5.48 12.72 -12.08
C ILE A 253 5.71 12.74 -10.56
N VAL A 254 5.93 13.95 -10.03
CA VAL A 254 5.92 14.20 -8.59
C VAL A 254 4.51 14.65 -8.21
N TYR A 255 3.84 13.86 -7.37
CA TYR A 255 2.53 14.22 -6.82
C TYR A 255 2.66 14.80 -5.42
N TRP A 256 1.80 15.77 -5.11
CA TRP A 256 1.62 16.31 -3.76
C TRP A 256 0.14 16.46 -3.43
N LYS A 257 -0.21 16.33 -2.15
CA LYS A 257 -1.56 16.61 -1.64
C LYS A 257 -1.51 17.07 -0.19
N GLU A 258 -2.27 18.12 0.13
CA GLU A 258 -2.59 18.52 1.50
C GLU A 258 -3.60 17.54 2.12
N LEU A 259 -3.34 17.10 3.36
CA LEU A 259 -4.09 16.06 4.05
C LEU A 259 -5.01 16.59 5.16
N ILE A 260 -4.78 17.82 5.63
CA ILE A 260 -5.56 18.47 6.70
C ILE A 260 -5.82 19.93 6.40
#